data_AF-A0AAW5KG94-F1
#
_entry.id   AF-A0AAW5KG94-F1
#
_cell.length_a   1.000
_cell.length_b   1.000
_cell.length_c   1.000
_cell.angle_alpha   90.00
_cell.angle_beta   90.00
_cell.angle_gamma   90.00
#
_symmetry.space_group_name_H-M   'P 1'
#
loop_
_entity.id
_entity.type
_entity.pdbx_description
1 polymer ?
#
loop_
_entity_poly.entity_id
_entity_poly.type
_entity_poly.pdbx_seq_one_letter_code
_entity_poly.pdbx_strand_id
1 'polypeptide(L)' 'MNEHTIYLGGGCFWGLQGYIRKISGVFSTEVGYANGPTENPSYEDVCHNSGHVEALKVTYDADILS' A
#
# COMPACT_ATOMS: atom_id res chain seq x y z
N MET A 1 15.21 5.98 15.20
CA MET A 1 13.97 5.79 14.43
C MET A 1 14.15 4.50 13.68
N ASN A 2 13.50 3.46 14.18
CA ASN A 2 13.57 2.13 13.61
C ASN A 2 12.51 2.02 12.50
N GLU A 3 12.92 2.09 11.24
CA GLU A 3 11.99 2.18 10.12
C GLU A 3 11.63 0.80 9.57
N HIS A 4 10.33 0.47 9.57
CA HIS A 4 9.81 -0.74 8.95
C HIS A 4 8.89 -0.41 7.78
N THR A 5 8.79 -1.35 6.83
CA THR A 5 7.89 -1.24 5.67
C THR A 5 6.98 -2.45 5.60
N ILE A 6 5.69 -2.22 5.37
CA ILE A 6 4.68 -3.25 5.15
C ILE A 6 3.83 -2.91 3.92
N TYR A 7 3.31 -3.95 3.25
CA TYR A 7 2.39 -3.83 2.12
C TYR A 7 1.01 -4.37 2.52
N LEU A 8 -0.02 -3.55 2.38
CA LEU A 8 -1.38 -3.87 2.82
C LEU A 8 -2.33 -3.91 1.61
N GLY A 9 -3.07 -5.00 1.45
CA GLY A 9 -4.19 -5.11 0.51
C GLY A 9 -5.51 -5.16 1.28
N GLY A 10 -6.40 -4.19 1.04
CA GLY A 10 -7.61 -4.00 1.86
C GLY A 10 -8.81 -3.41 1.13
N GLY A 11 -8.88 -3.55 -0.19
CA GLY A 11 -9.86 -2.87 -1.04
C GLY A 11 -9.29 -1.59 -1.63
N CYS A 12 -10.16 -0.59 -1.90
CA CYS A 12 -9.76 0.64 -2.57
C CYS A 12 -8.62 1.36 -1.83
N PHE A 13 -7.46 1.46 -2.48
CA PHE A 13 -6.26 2.03 -1.88
C PHE A 13 -6.38 3.51 -1.46
N TRP A 14 -7.33 4.28 -2.01
CA TRP A 14 -7.54 5.70 -1.67
C TRP A 14 -8.15 5.84 -0.28
N GLY A 15 -9.12 4.98 0.05
CA GLY A 15 -9.71 4.92 1.38
C GLY A 15 -8.69 4.46 2.41
N LEU A 16 -7.95 3.39 2.08
CA LEU A 16 -6.91 2.82 2.95
C LEU A 16 -5.79 3.83 3.22
N GLN A 17 -5.23 4.45 2.18
CA GLN A 17 -4.21 5.49 2.30
C GLN A 17 -4.72 6.68 3.12
N GLY A 18 -5.94 7.13 2.84
CA GLY A 18 -6.56 8.27 3.52
C GLY A 18 -6.70 8.07 5.03
N TYR A 19 -6.90 6.83 5.48
CA TYR A 19 -6.95 6.45 6.88
C TYR A 19 -5.54 6.28 7.48
N ILE A 20 -4.69 5.44 6.87
CA ILE A 20 -3.38 5.07 7.42
C ILE A 20 -2.46 6.28 7.59
N ARG A 21 -2.46 7.23 6.63
CA ARG A 21 -1.60 8.42 6.71
C ARG A 21 -1.86 9.32 7.94
N LYS A 22 -2.99 9.14 8.62
CA LYS A 22 -3.35 9.90 9.82
C LYS A 22 -2.83 9.27 11.11
N ILE A 23 -2.31 8.05 11.05
CA ILE A 23 -1.81 7.32 12.22
C ILE A 23 -0.45 7.89 12.63
N SER A 24 -0.33 8.28 13.90
CA SER A 24 0.95 8.74 14.46
C SER A 24 1.98 7.62 14.42
N GLY A 25 3.18 7.91 13.92
CA GLY A 25 4.23 6.92 13.68
C GLY A 25 4.32 6.45 12.22
N VAL A 26 3.37 6.80 11.36
CA VAL A 26 3.51 6.59 9.91
C VAL A 26 4.35 7.72 9.31
N PHE A 27 5.43 7.37 8.62
CA PHE A 27 6.31 8.33 7.93
C PHE A 27 5.84 8.62 6.52
N SER A 28 5.48 7.58 5.75
CA SER A 28 5.04 7.73 4.37
C SER A 28 4.12 6.59 3.94
N THR A 29 3.36 6.85 2.88
CA THR A 29 2.45 5.89 2.26
C THR A 29 2.48 6.04 0.76
N GLU A 30 2.52 4.94 0.02
CA GLU A 30 2.54 4.91 -1.44
C GLU A 30 1.55 3.87 -1.96
N VAL A 31 0.71 4.26 -2.90
CA VAL A 31 -0.27 3.36 -3.53
C VAL A 31 0.35 2.66 -4.73
N GLY A 32 -0.04 1.41 -4.96
CA GLY A 32 0.42 0.65 -6.11
C GLY A 32 -0.35 -0.65 -6.28
N TYR A 33 0.22 -1.52 -7.11
CA TYR A 33 -0.36 -2.83 -7.44
C TYR A 33 0.66 -3.90 -7.13
N ALA A 34 0.24 -4.98 -6.48
CA ALA A 34 1.13 -6.04 -6.03
C ALA A 34 0.57 -7.44 -6.34
N ASN A 35 1.48 -8.41 -6.37
CA ASN A 35 1.20 -9.85 -6.46
C ASN A 35 0.33 -10.29 -7.66
N GLY A 36 0.38 -9.57 -8.78
CA GLY A 36 -0.19 -10.04 -10.04
C GLY A 36 0.81 -10.71 -10.99
N PRO A 37 0.30 -11.32 -12.07
CA PRO A 37 1.07 -12.14 -13.02
C PRO A 37 1.91 -11.35 -14.04
N THR A 38 1.76 -10.02 -14.10
CA THR A 38 2.47 -9.16 -15.07
C THR A 38 3.40 -8.17 -14.36
N GLU A 39 4.44 -7.71 -15.05
CA GLU A 39 5.30 -6.63 -14.54
C GLU A 39 4.76 -5.26 -14.96
N ASN A 40 4.93 -4.26 -14.08
CA ASN A 40 4.56 -2.86 -14.32
C ASN A 40 3.13 -2.65 -14.86
N PRO A 41 2.08 -3.15 -14.18
CA PRO A 41 0.70 -2.99 -14.64
C PRO A 41 0.26 -1.52 -14.63
N SER A 42 -0.54 -1.13 -15.61
CA SER A 42 -1.28 0.13 -15.60
C SER A 42 -2.56 0.02 -14.75
N TYR A 43 -3.18 1.16 -14.43
CA TYR A 43 -4.47 1.16 -13.72
C TYR A 43 -5.55 0.47 -14.54
N GLU A 44 -5.55 0.67 -15.85
CA GLU A 44 -6.48 0.08 -16.79
C GLU A 44 -6.35 -1.45 -16.82
N ASP A 45 -5.12 -1.99 -16.72
CA ASP A 45 -4.89 -3.43 -16.64
C ASP A 45 -5.53 -4.02 -15.37
N VAL A 46 -5.40 -3.32 -14.24
CA VAL A 46 -5.98 -3.73 -12.95
C VAL A 46 -7.51 -3.69 -13.00
N CYS A 47 -8.10 -2.65 -13.59
CA CYS A 47 -9.54 -2.57 -13.81
C CYS A 47 -10.07 -3.70 -14.74
N HIS A 48 -9.25 -4.15 -15.70
CA HIS A 48 -9.57 -5.25 -16.60
C HIS A 48 -9.16 -6.63 -16.06
N ASN A 49 -8.99 -6.75 -14.74
CA ASN A 49 -8.77 -8.01 -14.04
C ASN A 49 -7.40 -8.66 -14.34
N SER A 50 -6.33 -7.85 -14.38
CA SER A 50 -4.95 -8.32 -14.53
C SER A 50 -4.49 -9.29 -13.43
N GLY A 51 -5.23 -9.43 -12.33
CA GLY A 51 -4.91 -10.32 -11.22
C GLY A 51 -3.99 -9.68 -10.16
N HIS A 52 -3.62 -8.42 -10.34
CA HIS A 52 -2.95 -7.64 -9.30
C HIS A 52 -3.92 -7.19 -8.20
N VAL A 53 -3.39 -6.99 -7.00
CA VAL A 53 -4.12 -6.46 -5.85
C VAL A 53 -3.74 -5.00 -5.65
N GLU A 54 -4.73 -4.12 -5.45
CA GLU A 54 -4.50 -2.76 -4.97
C GLU A 54 -3.82 -2.82 -3.59
N ALA A 55 -2.60 -2.31 -3.52
CA ALA A 55 -1.75 -2.39 -2.35
C ALA A 55 -1.30 -1.00 -1.90
N LEU A 56 -1.14 -0.87 -0.58
CA LEU A 56 -0.55 0.31 0.05
C LEU A 56 0.77 -0.08 0.70
N LYS A 57 1.87 0.51 0.23
CA LYS A 57 3.16 0.49 0.93
C LYS A 57 3.11 1.51 2.06
N VAL A 58 3.41 1.07 3.27
CA VAL A 58 3.42 1.92 4.47
C VAL A 58 4.79 1.82 5.11
N THR A 59 5.42 2.97 5.32
CA THR A 59 6.68 3.10 6.05
C THR A 59 6.40 3.76 7.38
N TYR A 60 6.81 3.13 8.49
CA TYR A 60 6.43 3.53 9.84
C TYR A 60 7.55 3.31 10.86
N ASP A 61 7.43 3.99 12.00
CA ASP A 61 8.32 3.85 13.15
C ASP A 61 7.97 2.59 13.97
N ALA A 62 8.85 1.60 13.91
CA ALA A 62 8.73 0.35 14.66
C ALA A 62 8.93 0.53 16.18
N ASP A 63 9.46 1.68 16.61
CA ASP A 63 9.54 2.02 18.04
C ASP A 63 8.18 2.50 18.60
N ILE A 64 7.23 2.89 17.72
CA ILE A 64 5.90 3.42 18.07
C ILE A 64 4.78 2.42 17.71
N LEU A 65 4.93 1.72 16.57
CA LEU A 65 3.93 0.80 16.00
C LEU A 65 4.57 -0.57 15.75
N SER A 66 3.83 -1.67 15.99
CA SER A 66 4.31 -3.06 15.87
C SER A 66 3.61 -3.86 14.79
#